data_AF-A0A820YJM3-F1
#
_entry.id   AF-A0A820YJM3-F1
#
_cell.length_a   1.000
_cell.length_b   1.000
_cell.length_c   1.000
_cell.angle_alpha   90.00
_cell.angle_beta   90.00
_cell.angle_gamma   90.00
#
_symmetry.space_group_name_H-M   'P 1'
#
loop_
_entity.id
_entity.type
_entity.pdbx_description
1 polymer ?
#
loop_
_entity_poly.entity_id
_entity_poly.type
_entity_poly.pdbx_seq_one_letter_code
_entity_poly.pdbx_strand_id
1 'polypeptide(L)'
;EHDLGSLNPVPIRSTMFKKIRFDQDTITFFFMSLPFHHIFVQLEDKFYLTIPQHIYTPSVTIQTKIARSQYCSHIRELFNQTLIAYPILRRINYYHHACMKDSNLVCFHLILI
;
A
#
# COMPACT_ATOMS: atom_id res chain seq x y z
N GLU A 1 20.40 -0.48 -36.97
CA GLU A 1 20.24 -1.38 -35.81
C GLU A 1 19.15 -0.84 -34.89
N HIS A 2 18.31 -1.73 -34.37
CA HIS A 2 17.17 -1.44 -33.51
C HIS A 2 17.65 -1.25 -32.06
N ASP A 3 17.32 -0.12 -31.43
CA ASP A 3 17.27 -0.01 -29.97
C ASP A 3 15.90 0.54 -29.55
N LEU A 4 14.92 -0.37 -29.52
CA LEU A 4 13.60 -0.12 -28.97
C LEU A 4 13.72 -0.23 -27.44
N GLY A 5 14.01 0.89 -26.81
CA GLY A 5 13.97 1.03 -25.35
C GLY A 5 12.65 0.46 -24.81
N SER A 6 12.79 -0.51 -23.92
CA SER A 6 11.70 -1.20 -23.22
C SER A 6 10.67 -0.21 -22.68
N LEU A 7 9.52 -0.13 -23.33
CA LEU A 7 8.40 0.70 -22.88
C LEU A 7 7.70 -0.04 -21.74
N ASN A 8 8.11 0.23 -20.50
CA ASN A 8 7.37 -0.24 -19.33
C ASN A 8 5.92 0.27 -19.42
N PRO A 9 4.90 -0.61 -19.34
CA PRO A 9 3.52 -0.19 -19.47
C PRO A 9 3.14 0.73 -18.31
N VAL A 10 2.57 1.90 -18.66
CA VAL A 10 2.10 2.89 -17.67
C VAL A 10 0.91 2.29 -16.91
N PRO A 11 0.94 2.28 -15.57
CA PRO A 11 -0.15 1.73 -14.78
C PRO A 11 -1.40 2.58 -14.90
N ILE A 12 -2.46 1.96 -15.40
CA ILE A 12 -3.80 2.56 -15.48
C ILE A 12 -4.44 2.61 -14.08
N ARG A 13 -4.05 1.71 -13.16
CA ARG A 13 -4.56 1.64 -11.79
C ARG A 13 -3.44 1.54 -10.78
N SER A 14 -3.20 2.61 -10.01
CA SER A 14 -2.10 2.66 -9.04
C SER A 14 -2.28 1.76 -7.81
N THR A 15 -3.54 1.49 -7.43
CA THR A 15 -3.87 0.83 -6.15
C THR A 15 -4.92 -0.26 -6.31
N MET A 16 -4.66 -1.43 -5.71
CA MET A 16 -5.63 -2.53 -5.59
C MET A 16 -5.87 -2.90 -4.12
N PHE A 17 -7.12 -3.25 -3.81
CA PHE A 17 -7.55 -3.65 -2.48
C PHE A 17 -8.13 -5.07 -2.48
N LYS A 18 -7.73 -5.90 -1.52
CA LYS A 18 -8.28 -7.25 -1.31
C LYS A 18 -8.49 -7.53 0.17
N LYS A 19 -9.70 -8.02 0.50
CA LYS A 19 -10.04 -8.52 1.83
C LYS A 19 -9.86 -10.05 1.84
N ILE A 20 -9.32 -10.58 2.94
CA ILE A 20 -9.09 -12.03 3.10
C ILE A 20 -9.72 -12.55 4.41
N ARG A 21 -9.80 -13.88 4.54
CA ARG A 21 -10.30 -14.55 5.76
C ARG A 21 -9.22 -14.59 6.85
N PHE A 22 -9.65 -14.69 8.10
CA PHE A 22 -8.80 -14.59 9.30
C PHE A 22 -7.79 -15.74 9.46
N ASP A 23 -8.09 -16.90 8.86
CA ASP A 23 -7.30 -18.12 8.93
C ASP A 23 -6.18 -18.19 7.89
N GLN A 24 -6.03 -17.14 7.06
CA GLN A 24 -5.06 -17.10 5.97
C GLN A 24 -4.09 -15.94 6.14
N ASP A 25 -2.81 -16.25 6.27
CA ASP A 25 -1.72 -15.26 6.27
C ASP A 25 -1.11 -15.08 4.87
N THR A 26 -1.53 -15.90 3.92
CA THR A 26 -0.99 -15.95 2.56
C THR A 26 -2.08 -15.61 1.56
N ILE A 27 -1.76 -14.75 0.61
CA ILE A 27 -2.70 -14.24 -0.37
C ILE A 27 -2.17 -14.55 -1.75
N THR A 28 -3.00 -15.22 -2.53
CA THR A 28 -2.73 -15.45 -3.94
C THR A 28 -3.59 -14.51 -4.77
N PHE A 29 -2.95 -13.69 -5.60
CA PHE A 29 -3.60 -12.89 -6.63
C PHE A 29 -3.41 -13.62 -7.96
N PHE A 30 -4.49 -14.21 -8.45
CA PHE A 30 -4.49 -14.91 -9.73
C PHE A 30 -4.71 -13.91 -10.87
N PHE A 31 -3.96 -14.08 -11.97
CA PHE A 31 -4.18 -13.41 -13.25
C PHE A 31 -4.39 -11.90 -13.14
N MET A 32 -3.41 -11.18 -12.57
CA MET A 32 -3.45 -9.73 -12.58
C MET A 32 -3.25 -9.22 -14.01
N SER A 33 -4.36 -8.75 -14.59
CA SER A 33 -4.47 -8.27 -15.97
C SER A 33 -4.21 -6.77 -16.11
N LEU A 34 -4.17 -6.04 -15.00
CA LEU A 34 -3.93 -4.60 -14.98
C LEU A 34 -2.60 -4.26 -14.30
N PRO A 35 -1.81 -3.34 -14.86
CA PRO A 35 -0.62 -2.82 -14.19
C PRO A 35 -0.99 -2.01 -12.95
N PHE A 36 -0.32 -2.33 -11.83
CA PHE A 36 -0.45 -1.65 -10.55
C PHE A 36 0.92 -1.42 -9.91
N HIS A 37 0.98 -0.44 -9.01
CA HIS A 37 2.19 -0.16 -8.24
C HIS A 37 2.10 -0.67 -6.81
N HIS A 38 0.93 -0.61 -6.18
CA HIS A 38 0.77 -0.93 -4.76
C HIS A 38 -0.45 -1.82 -4.52
N ILE A 39 -0.27 -2.85 -3.69
CA ILE A 39 -1.35 -3.71 -3.20
C ILE A 39 -1.53 -3.48 -1.70
N PHE A 40 -2.74 -3.07 -1.32
CA PHE A 40 -3.15 -3.03 0.08
C PHE A 40 -4.06 -4.21 0.39
N VAL A 41 -3.85 -4.79 1.56
CA VAL A 41 -4.65 -5.88 2.08
C VAL A 41 -5.26 -5.45 3.40
N GLN A 42 -6.56 -5.67 3.56
CA GLN A 42 -7.21 -5.60 4.85
C GLN A 42 -7.42 -7.00 5.41
N LEU A 43 -6.90 -7.22 6.60
CA LEU A 43 -7.17 -8.39 7.43
C LEU A 43 -7.79 -7.88 8.73
N GLU A 44 -9.03 -8.29 9.00
CA GLU A 44 -9.87 -7.71 10.06
C GLU A 44 -10.01 -6.19 9.87
N ASP A 45 -9.48 -5.39 10.79
CA ASP A 45 -9.44 -3.91 10.75
C ASP A 45 -8.03 -3.36 10.56
N LYS A 46 -7.08 -4.23 10.21
CA LYS A 46 -5.67 -3.89 10.00
C LYS A 46 -5.34 -3.84 8.51
N PHE A 47 -4.58 -2.83 8.12
CA PHE A 47 -4.13 -2.63 6.76
C PHE A 47 -2.67 -3.03 6.62
N TYR A 48 -2.33 -3.69 5.52
CA TYR A 48 -0.97 -4.13 5.21
C TYR A 48 -0.62 -3.75 3.77
N LEU A 49 0.57 -3.21 3.54
CA LEU A 49 1.11 -2.95 2.21
C LEU A 49 1.97 -4.14 1.78
N THR A 50 1.43 -5.02 0.95
CA THR A 50 2.03 -6.35 0.76
C THR A 50 3.07 -6.42 -0.35
N ILE A 51 2.96 -5.60 -1.41
CA ILE A 51 3.95 -5.56 -2.51
C ILE A 51 3.94 -4.19 -3.22
N PRO A 52 5.10 -3.53 -3.37
CA PRO A 52 5.34 -2.56 -4.43
C PRO A 52 5.84 -3.30 -5.70
N GLN A 53 5.00 -3.42 -6.73
CA GLN A 53 5.46 -3.99 -8.00
C GLN A 53 6.02 -2.85 -8.87
N HIS A 54 7.35 -2.77 -8.94
CA HIS A 54 8.04 -1.72 -9.70
C HIS A 54 8.03 -1.99 -11.21
N ILE A 55 8.04 -3.27 -11.61
CA ILE A 55 8.01 -3.72 -13.00
C ILE A 55 6.77 -4.60 -13.16
N TYR A 56 5.86 -4.19 -14.04
CA TYR A 56 4.64 -4.95 -14.31
C TYR A 56 4.96 -6.17 -15.18
N THR A 57 4.61 -7.35 -14.67
CA THR A 57 4.60 -8.59 -15.42
C THR A 57 3.16 -9.08 -15.58
N PRO A 58 2.58 -9.02 -16.79
CA PRO A 58 1.19 -9.40 -17.02
C PRO A 58 0.94 -10.87 -16.68
N SER A 59 -0.25 -11.15 -16.14
CA SER A 59 -0.74 -12.51 -15.88
C SER A 59 0.07 -13.33 -14.87
N VAL A 60 0.92 -12.69 -14.06
CA VAL A 60 1.65 -13.36 -12.99
C VAL A 60 0.72 -13.67 -11.83
N THR A 61 0.83 -14.90 -11.31
CA THR A 61 0.25 -15.26 -10.03
C THR A 61 1.17 -14.77 -8.93
N ILE A 62 0.68 -13.85 -8.12
CA ILE A 62 1.46 -13.27 -7.03
C ILE A 62 1.02 -13.93 -5.74
N GLN A 63 1.96 -14.58 -5.06
CA GLN A 63 1.75 -15.14 -3.73
C GLN A 63 2.56 -14.32 -2.72
N THR A 64 1.89 -13.71 -1.75
CA THR A 64 2.54 -12.93 -0.70
C THR A 64 2.02 -13.33 0.66
N LYS A 65 2.94 -13.40 1.63
CA LYS A 65 2.64 -13.64 3.03
C LYS A 65 2.57 -12.31 3.75
N ILE A 66 1.49 -12.06 4.48
CA ILE A 66 1.33 -10.86 5.29
C ILE A 66 2.35 -10.92 6.43
N ALA A 67 3.30 -9.98 6.41
CA ALA A 67 4.27 -9.79 7.47
C ALA A 67 3.87 -8.62 8.37
N ARG A 68 4.22 -8.67 9.66
CA ARG A 68 4.01 -7.53 10.58
C ARG A 68 4.76 -6.28 10.15
N SER A 69 5.90 -6.41 9.49
CA SER A 69 6.66 -5.28 8.93
C SER A 69 5.91 -4.53 7.81
N GLN A 70 4.89 -5.14 7.24
CA GLN A 70 4.05 -4.54 6.20
C GLN A 70 2.83 -3.81 6.77
N TYR A 71 2.65 -3.84 8.10
CA TYR A 71 1.50 -3.24 8.76
C TYR A 71 1.49 -1.71 8.58
N CYS A 72 0.37 -1.19 8.12
CA CYS A 72 0.11 0.23 8.03
C CYS A 72 -0.56 0.70 9.32
N SER A 73 0.12 1.56 10.07
CA SER A 73 -0.40 2.09 11.33
C SER A 73 -1.60 3.03 11.10
N HIS A 74 -2.49 3.15 12.08
CA HIS A 74 -3.55 4.14 12.00
C HIS A 74 -2.96 5.55 12.18
N ILE A 75 -3.46 6.55 11.45
CA ILE A 75 -2.97 7.94 11.59
C ILE A 75 -3.05 8.46 13.04
N ARG A 76 -3.98 7.94 13.84
CA ARG A 76 -4.15 8.27 15.26
C ARG A 76 -2.99 7.83 16.14
N GLU A 77 -2.24 6.82 15.71
CA GLU A 77 -1.07 6.31 16.44
C GLU A 77 0.19 7.12 16.11
N LEU A 78 0.19 7.81 14.97
CA LEU A 78 1.37 8.53 14.46
C LEU A 78 1.35 10.03 14.79
N PHE A 79 0.16 10.62 14.87
CA PHE A 79 -0.01 12.06 15.02
C PHE A 79 -0.70 12.43 16.33
N ASN A 80 -0.36 13.61 16.86
CA ASN A 80 -1.06 14.17 18.01
C ASN A 80 -2.51 14.52 17.67
N GLN A 81 -3.38 14.55 18.69
CA GLN A 81 -4.80 14.89 18.54
C GLN A 81 -5.02 16.23 17.81
N THR A 82 -4.16 17.22 18.04
CA THR A 82 -4.22 18.52 17.34
C THR A 82 -4.05 18.39 15.82
N LEU A 83 -3.11 17.57 15.37
CA LEU A 83 -2.88 17.35 13.94
C LEU A 83 -4.02 16.53 13.33
N ILE A 84 -4.55 15.56 14.06
CA ILE A 84 -5.69 14.75 13.60
C ILE A 84 -6.94 15.60 13.44
N ALA A 85 -7.13 16.60 14.31
CA ALA A 85 -8.27 17.53 14.27
C ALA A 85 -8.20 18.54 13.10
N TYR A 86 -7.05 18.69 12.44
CA TYR A 86 -6.97 19.57 11.28
C TYR A 86 -7.74 19.03 10.06
N PRO A 87 -8.25 19.93 9.20
CA PRO A 87 -8.79 19.56 7.89
C PRO A 87 -7.77 18.77 7.07
N ILE A 88 -8.26 17.86 6.22
CA ILE A 88 -7.39 16.89 5.53
C ILE A 88 -6.27 17.53 4.72
N LEU A 89 -6.53 18.66 4.03
CA LEU A 89 -5.53 19.39 3.26
C LEU A 89 -4.40 19.92 4.13
N ARG A 90 -4.73 20.40 5.34
CA ARG A 90 -3.73 20.86 6.30
C ARG A 90 -2.95 19.68 6.90
N ARG A 91 -3.59 18.52 7.09
CA ARG A 91 -2.92 17.30 7.60
C ARG A 91 -1.86 16.77 6.65
N ILE A 92 -2.12 16.81 5.34
CA ILE A 92 -1.19 16.33 4.31
C ILE A 92 0.19 17.00 4.45
N ASN A 93 0.22 18.29 4.80
CA ASN A 93 1.47 19.02 5.03
C ASN A 93 2.32 18.41 6.15
N TYR A 94 1.74 17.66 7.08
CA TYR A 94 2.47 17.04 8.18
C TYR A 94 2.80 15.56 7.95
N TYR A 95 2.33 14.95 6.86
CA TYR A 95 2.53 13.50 6.64
C TYR A 95 3.99 13.11 6.53
N HIS A 96 4.83 13.98 5.95
CA HIS A 96 6.27 13.75 5.85
C HIS A 96 6.95 13.64 7.24
N HIS A 97 6.44 14.31 8.27
CA HIS A 97 7.00 14.23 9.62
C HIS A 97 6.89 12.84 10.24
N ALA A 98 5.84 12.07 9.91
CA ALA A 98 5.72 10.70 10.41
C ALA A 98 6.86 9.82 9.89
N CYS A 99 7.18 9.92 8.60
CA CYS A 99 8.30 9.19 8.00
C CYS A 99 9.66 9.67 8.53
N MET A 100 9.80 10.94 8.89
CA MET A 100 11.03 11.45 9.53
C MET A 100 11.21 10.91 10.95
N LYS A 101 10.12 10.74 11.69
CA LYS A 101 10.15 10.26 13.08
C LYS A 101 10.37 8.76 13.18
N ASP A 102 9.78 8.00 12.26
CA ASP A 102 9.94 6.55 12.19
C ASP A 102 10.38 6.13 10.78
N SER A 103 11.67 5.84 10.65
CA SER A 103 12.27 5.36 9.40
C SER A 103 11.79 3.97 8.96
N ASN A 104 11.16 3.21 9.87
CA ASN A 104 10.59 1.90 9.55
C ASN A 104 9.12 2.00 9.13
N LEU A 105 8.54 3.20 9.11
CA LEU A 105 7.16 3.41 8.70
C LEU A 105 7.01 3.17 7.19
N VAL A 106 6.45 2.01 6.84
CA VAL A 106 6.20 1.63 5.45
C VAL A 106 4.95 2.32 4.90
N CYS A 107 3.90 2.47 5.73
CA CYS A 107 2.61 3.04 5.34
C CYS A 107 1.76 3.40 6.56
N PHE A 108 0.73 4.22 6.33
CA PHE A 108 -0.33 4.49 7.31
C PHE A 108 -1.65 4.78 6.62
N HIS A 109 -2.77 4.65 7.33
CA HIS A 109 -4.10 4.84 6.75
C HIS A 109 -4.96 5.84 7.54
N LEU A 110 -5.91 6.45 6.82
CA LEU A 110 -6.92 7.36 7.33
C LEU A 110 -8.30 6.72 7.13
N ILE A 111 -8.82 6.01 8.14
CA ILE A 111 -10.25 5.68 8.14
C ILE A 111 -10.98 6.77 8.91
N LEU A 112 -11.77 7.54 8.16
CA LEU A 112 -12.85 8.36 8.69
C LEU A 112 -14.02 7.40 8.93
N ILE A 113 -14.33 7.15 10.21
CA ILE A 113 -15.67 6.72 10.60
C ILE A 113 -16.56 7.96 10.53
#